data_AF-W1P2J6-F1
#
_entry.id   AF-W1P2J6-F1
#
_cell.length_a   1.000
_cell.length_b   1.000
_cell.length_c   1.000
_cell.angle_alpha   90.00
_cell.angle_beta   90.00
_cell.angle_gamma   90.00
#
_symmetry.space_group_name_H-M   'P 1'
#
loop_
_entity.id
_entity.type
_entity.pdbx_description
1 polymer ?
#
loop_
_entity_poly.entity_id
_entity_poly.type
_entity_poly.pdbx_seq_one_letter_code
_entity_poly.pdbx_strand_id
1 'polypeptide(L)'
;MTDSDHPPHTHPRDTEILTVLERTLYVGFETRTPKNRLISKILNKGEVFEFLEGLIHFQQNGRCGNSVAIAGLSSPIPGVLTIANIVFGPNPTFSDAVLAKAFQIDK
;
A
#
# COMPACT_ATOMS: atom_id res chain seq x y z
N MET A 1 15.31 -9.89 -5.04
CA MET A 1 14.42 -8.73 -4.94
C MET A 1 13.08 -9.25 -5.43
N THR A 2 12.26 -9.79 -4.55
CA THR A 2 10.93 -10.29 -4.93
C THR A 2 10.01 -9.08 -5.00
N ASP A 3 9.23 -8.98 -6.06
CA ASP A 3 8.19 -7.96 -6.23
C ASP A 3 7.39 -7.80 -4.94
N SER A 4 7.05 -6.55 -4.58
CA SER A 4 6.24 -6.28 -3.39
C SER A 4 4.88 -6.93 -3.56
N ASP A 5 4.55 -7.93 -2.74
CA ASP A 5 3.27 -8.66 -2.85
C ASP A 5 2.05 -7.74 -2.79
N HIS A 6 2.17 -6.57 -2.13
CA HIS A 6 1.14 -5.52 -2.15
C HIS A 6 1.81 -4.13 -2.25
N PRO A 7 1.94 -3.55 -3.47
CA PRO A 7 2.55 -2.23 -3.65
C PRO A 7 1.69 -1.13 -2.99
N PRO A 8 2.19 0.12 -2.92
CA PRO A 8 1.41 1.23 -2.39
C PRO A 8 0.01 1.32 -3.01
N HIS A 9 -1.02 1.28 -2.16
CA HIS A 9 -2.42 1.35 -2.54
C HIS A 9 -3.26 2.00 -1.44
N THR A 10 -4.53 2.26 -1.73
CA THR A 10 -5.49 2.82 -0.77
C THR A 10 -6.86 2.17 -0.93
N HIS A 11 -7.61 2.14 0.16
CA HIS A 11 -9.04 1.80 0.20
C HIS A 11 -9.84 3.09 0.40
N PRO A 12 -10.49 3.62 -0.65
CA PRO A 12 -11.16 4.90 -0.57
C PRO A 12 -12.46 4.88 0.25
N ARG A 13 -12.90 3.71 0.73
CA ARG A 13 -14.20 3.53 1.40
C ARG A 13 -14.14 2.58 2.62
N ASP A 14 -12.94 2.22 3.09
CA ASP A 14 -12.77 1.22 4.15
C ASP A 14 -11.51 1.40 4.95
N THR A 15 -11.63 1.06 6.22
CA THR A 15 -10.49 0.67 7.05
C THR A 15 -10.15 -0.80 6.77
N GLU A 16 -8.84 -1.11 6.71
CA GLU A 16 -8.31 -2.47 6.71
C GLU A 16 -7.74 -2.80 8.09
N ILE A 17 -8.07 -3.96 8.64
CA ILE A 17 -7.36 -4.56 9.77
C ILE A 17 -6.67 -5.84 9.31
N LEU A 18 -5.38 -5.96 9.56
CA LEU A 18 -4.55 -7.05 9.10
C LEU A 18 -3.91 -7.79 10.27
N THR A 19 -4.03 -9.12 10.29
CA THR A 19 -3.39 -10.01 11.27
C THR A 19 -2.41 -10.95 10.57
N VAL A 20 -1.16 -11.03 11.06
CA VAL A 20 -0.17 -11.97 10.51
C VAL A 20 -0.40 -13.37 11.08
N LEU A 21 -0.56 -14.36 10.20
CA LEU A 21 -0.75 -15.76 10.55
C LEU A 21 0.57 -16.56 10.50
N GLU A 22 1.46 -16.21 9.59
CA GLU A 22 2.77 -16.86 9.43
C GLU A 22 3.88 -15.88 9.06
N ARG A 23 5.08 -16.12 9.62
CA ARG A 23 6.30 -15.33 9.41
C ARG A 23 6.14 -13.84 9.75
N THR A 24 6.72 -12.95 8.94
CA THR A 24 6.84 -11.51 9.23
C THR A 24 6.51 -10.65 8.01
N LEU A 25 5.69 -9.63 8.24
CA LEU A 25 5.23 -8.71 7.22
C LEU A 25 5.72 -7.30 7.53
N TYR A 26 6.46 -6.70 6.61
CA TYR A 26 6.80 -5.28 6.69
C TYR A 26 5.62 -4.48 6.15
N VAL A 27 5.03 -3.65 7.01
CA VAL A 27 3.88 -2.82 6.65
C VAL A 27 4.18 -1.36 6.92
N GLY A 28 3.48 -0.48 6.21
CA GLY A 28 3.51 0.93 6.54
C GLY A 28 2.46 1.73 5.81
N PHE A 29 2.21 2.93 6.33
CA PHE A 29 1.35 3.92 5.69
C PHE A 29 1.99 5.30 5.79
N GLU A 30 1.59 6.16 4.86
CA GLU A 30 1.97 7.57 4.88
C GLU A 30 0.92 8.41 5.63
N THR A 31 1.37 9.32 6.48
CA THR A 31 0.49 10.30 7.11
C THR A 31 0.14 11.38 6.10
N ARG A 32 -1.11 11.81 6.09
CA ARG A 32 -1.61 12.84 5.17
C ARG A 32 -0.78 14.13 5.15
N THR A 33 -0.89 14.83 4.03
CA THR A 33 -0.31 16.15 3.73
C THR A 33 -0.65 17.17 4.82
N PRO A 34 0.30 18.06 5.20
CA PRO A 34 1.57 18.38 4.53
C PRO A 34 2.81 17.60 5.02
N LYS A 35 2.71 16.77 6.05
CA LYS A 35 3.90 16.18 6.69
C LYS A 35 4.46 14.98 5.94
N ASN A 36 3.61 14.24 5.23
CA ASN A 36 3.96 13.08 4.42
C ASN A 36 4.94 12.10 5.10
N ARG A 37 4.68 11.77 6.38
CA ARG A 37 5.57 10.92 7.18
C ARG A 37 5.22 9.45 7.02
N LEU A 38 6.22 8.61 6.74
CA LEU A 38 6.06 7.16 6.80
C LEU A 38 5.98 6.68 8.26
N ILE A 39 4.92 5.93 8.58
CA ILE A 39 4.83 5.10 9.79
C ILE A 39 4.88 3.65 9.33
N SER A 40 5.86 2.89 9.82
CA SER A 40 6.07 1.51 9.40
C SER A 40 6.47 0.60 10.55
N LYS A 41 6.14 -0.68 10.45
CA LYS A 41 6.49 -1.71 11.42
C LYS A 41 6.71 -3.05 10.72
N ILE A 42 7.59 -3.88 11.28
CA ILE A 42 7.62 -5.31 10.96
C ILE A 42 6.67 -6.02 11.92
N LEU A 43 5.60 -6.59 11.38
CA LEU A 43 4.65 -7.41 12.11
C LEU A 43 5.14 -8.85 12.16
N ASN A 44 5.05 -9.46 13.33
CA ASN A 44 5.30 -10.87 13.58
C ASN A 44 3.97 -11.63 13.65
N LYS A 45 4.02 -12.96 13.55
CA LYS A 45 2.87 -13.84 13.76
C LYS A 45 2.07 -13.44 15.01
N GLY A 46 0.76 -13.29 14.83
CA GLY A 46 -0.19 -12.89 15.88
C GLY A 46 -0.33 -11.39 16.09
N GLU A 47 0.57 -10.57 15.52
CA GLU A 47 0.43 -9.12 15.58
C GLU A 47 -0.60 -8.61 14.59
N VAL A 48 -1.26 -7.52 14.99
CA VAL A 48 -2.33 -6.86 14.23
C VAL A 48 -1.92 -5.45 13.91
N PHE A 49 -2.36 -4.95 12.75
CA PHE A 49 -2.18 -3.57 12.33
C PHE A 49 -3.44 -3.06 11.63
N GLU A 50 -3.75 -1.78 11.84
CA GLU A 50 -4.93 -1.13 11.27
C GLU A 50 -4.49 -0.03 10.29
N PHE A 51 -5.08 -0.03 9.10
CA PHE A 51 -4.93 1.00 8.09
C PHE A 51 -6.26 1.74 7.97
N LEU A 52 -6.27 3.02 8.33
CA LEU A 52 -7.48 3.83 8.26
C LEU A 52 -7.87 4.14 6.82
N GLU A 53 -9.17 4.35 6.62
CA GLU A 53 -9.76 4.71 5.33
C GLU A 53 -9.00 5.84 4.60
N GLY A 54 -8.73 5.57 3.32
CA GLY A 54 -8.09 6.49 2.40
C GLY A 54 -6.57 6.63 2.58
N LEU A 55 -5.95 6.01 3.59
CA LEU A 55 -4.50 6.06 3.74
C LEU A 55 -3.78 5.23 2.67
N ILE A 56 -2.77 5.82 2.06
CA ILE A 56 -1.85 5.09 1.19
C ILE A 56 -0.96 4.22 2.08
N HIS A 57 -1.02 2.91 1.88
CA HIS A 57 -0.29 1.93 2.64
C HIS A 57 0.22 0.79 1.75
N PHE A 58 1.09 -0.05 2.31
CA PHE A 58 1.69 -1.17 1.61
C PHE A 58 1.98 -2.32 2.58
N GLN A 59 2.15 -3.50 2.01
CA GLN A 59 2.63 -4.69 2.70
C GLN A 59 3.70 -5.37 1.85
N GLN A 60 4.80 -5.75 2.49
CA GLN A 60 5.93 -6.41 1.85
C GLN A 60 6.39 -7.60 2.71
N ASN A 61 6.61 -8.75 2.08
CA ASN A 61 7.20 -9.89 2.77
C ASN A 61 8.55 -9.52 3.39
N GLY A 62 8.80 -10.01 4.60
CA GLY A 62 10.11 -9.97 5.21
C GLY A 62 11.15 -10.76 4.41
N ARG A 63 12.40 -10.73 4.88
CA ARG A 63 13.54 -11.38 4.18
C ARG A 63 13.46 -12.91 4.10
N CYS A 64 12.61 -13.56 4.90
CA CYS A 64 12.62 -15.01 5.11
C CYS A 64 11.44 -15.73 4.45
N GLY A 65 11.16 -15.43 3.19
CA GLY A 65 10.14 -16.10 2.38
C GLY A 65 8.71 -15.58 2.58
N ASN A 66 7.75 -16.24 1.94
CA ASN A 66 6.35 -15.81 1.90
C ASN A 66 5.71 -15.75 3.29
N SER A 67 5.01 -14.67 3.59
CA SER A 67 4.22 -14.54 4.83
C SER A 67 2.74 -14.79 4.53
N VAL A 68 2.00 -15.17 5.57
CA VAL A 68 0.55 -15.36 5.47
C VAL A 68 -0.10 -14.38 6.42
N ALA A 69 -1.08 -13.62 5.94
CA ALA A 69 -1.88 -12.71 6.73
C ALA A 69 -3.35 -12.81 6.31
N ILE A 70 -4.24 -12.41 7.21
CA ILE A 70 -5.67 -12.24 6.92
C ILE A 70 -6.02 -10.78 7.14
N ALA A 71 -6.73 -10.19 6.17
CA ALA A 71 -7.23 -8.83 6.22
C ALA A 71 -8.76 -8.83 6.31
N GLY A 72 -9.31 -7.97 7.16
CA GLY A 72 -10.72 -7.64 7.22
C GLY A 72 -10.94 -6.20 6.78
N LEU A 73 -11.96 -5.95 5.98
CA LEU A 73 -12.32 -4.63 5.45
C LEU A 73 -13.67 -4.21 6.01
N SER A 74 -13.81 -2.92 6.34
CA SER A 74 -15.01 -2.42 7.03
C SER A 74 -16.25 -2.31 6.14
N SER A 75 -16.13 -2.33 4.81
CA SER A 75 -17.29 -2.34 3.90
C SER A 75 -17.27 -3.53 2.92
N PRO A 76 -18.45 -3.92 2.41
CA PRO A 76 -18.58 -5.02 1.45
C PRO A 76 -18.12 -4.68 0.04
N ILE A 77 -17.87 -3.40 -0.28
CA ILE A 77 -17.44 -2.95 -1.61
C ILE A 77 -16.19 -2.08 -1.48
N PRO A 78 -15.08 -2.67 -1.01
CA PRO A 78 -14.02 -1.86 -0.47
C PRO A 78 -13.31 -1.03 -1.56
N GLY A 79 -13.09 -1.68 -2.70
CA GLY A 79 -12.30 -1.10 -3.77
C GLY A 79 -10.82 -1.02 -3.38
N VAL A 80 -9.95 -1.28 -4.34
CA VAL A 80 -8.50 -1.20 -4.15
C VAL A 80 -7.94 -0.31 -5.24
N LEU A 81 -7.22 0.72 -4.82
CA LEU A 81 -6.62 1.70 -5.71
C LEU A 81 -5.10 1.59 -5.62
N THR A 82 -4.51 0.72 -6.43
CA THR A 82 -3.06 0.60 -6.54
C THR A 82 -2.49 1.85 -7.23
N ILE A 83 -1.60 2.56 -6.54
CA ILE A 83 -1.11 3.87 -6.99
C ILE A 83 -0.39 3.75 -8.34
N ALA A 84 0.49 2.77 -8.49
CA ALA A 84 1.20 2.55 -9.75
C ALA A 84 0.25 2.24 -10.92
N ASN A 85 -0.82 1.47 -10.68
CA ASN A 85 -1.80 1.15 -11.72
C ASN A 85 -2.63 2.37 -12.12
N ILE A 86 -2.99 3.23 -11.16
CA ILE A 86 -3.73 4.46 -11.44
C ILE A 86 -2.88 5.45 -12.24
N VAL A 87 -1.59 5.51 -11.95
CA VAL A 87 -0.67 6.44 -12.61
C VAL A 87 -0.21 5.92 -13.97
N PHE A 88 0.16 4.64 -14.10
CA PHE A 88 0.83 4.11 -15.29
C PHE A 88 -0.01 3.09 -16.08
N GLY A 89 -1.12 2.61 -15.52
CA GLY A 89 -2.02 1.67 -16.18
C GLY A 89 -3.10 2.23 -17.12
N PRO A 90 -3.46 3.54 -17.13
CA PRO A 90 -4.48 4.04 -18.04
C PRO A 90 -4.16 3.82 -19.52
N ASN A 91 -5.20 3.57 -20.31
CA ASN A 91 -5.15 3.56 -21.77
C ASN A 91 -6.32 4.40 -22.33
N PRO A 92 -6.07 5.55 -22.95
CA PRO A 92 -4.75 6.12 -23.27
C PRO A 92 -3.97 6.54 -22.01
N THR A 93 -2.63 6.52 -22.12
CA THR A 93 -1.72 6.87 -21.02
C THR A 93 -1.69 8.38 -20.77
N PHE A 94 -1.26 8.80 -19.59
CA PHE A 94 -0.87 10.21 -19.38
C PHE A 94 0.31 10.57 -20.29
N SER A 95 0.42 11.85 -20.64
CA SER A 95 1.59 12.33 -21.38
C SER A 95 2.82 12.35 -20.49
N ASP A 96 3.98 12.04 -21.08
CA ASP A 96 5.26 12.06 -20.38
C ASP A 96 5.55 13.40 -19.72
N ALA A 97 5.13 14.51 -20.35
CA ALA A 97 5.30 15.85 -19.81
C ALA A 97 4.49 16.06 -18.51
N VAL A 98 3.28 15.51 -18.42
CA VAL A 98 2.45 15.58 -17.21
C VAL A 98 3.07 14.74 -16.10
N LEU A 99 3.50 13.51 -16.41
CA LEU A 99 4.13 12.63 -15.43
C LEU A 99 5.47 13.20 -14.96
N ALA A 100 6.34 13.66 -15.85
CA ALA A 100 7.62 14.26 -15.49
C ALA A 100 7.44 15.47 -14.56
N LYS A 101 6.47 16.34 -14.87
CA LYS A 101 6.15 17.49 -14.02
C LYS A 101 5.61 17.08 -12.65
N ALA A 102 4.73 16.07 -12.60
CA ALA A 102 4.12 15.59 -11.36
C ALA A 102 5.13 14.89 -10.43
N PHE A 103 6.01 14.08 -11.00
CA PHE A 103 7.03 13.33 -10.24
C PHE A 103 8.33 14.11 -10.00
N GLN A 104 8.43 15.36 -10.49
CA GLN A 104 9.61 16.23 -10.34
C GLN A 104 10.89 15.56 -10.87
N ILE A 105 10.76 14.83 -11.97
CA ILE A 105 11.88 14.22 -12.66
C ILE A 105 12.18 15.03 -13.93
N ASP A 106 13.47 15.16 -14.23
CA ASP A 106 13.90 15.72 -15.51
C ASP A 106 13.41 14.83 -16.66
N LYS A 107 13.20 15.43 -17.83
CA LYS A 107 12.77 14.70 -19.03
C LYS A 107 13.92 13.92 -19.64
#